data_AF-A0A348PQG9-F1
#
_entry.id   AF-A0A348PQG9-F1
#
_cell.length_a   1.000
_cell.length_b   1.000
_cell.length_c   1.000
_cell.angle_alpha   90.00
_cell.angle_beta   90.00
_cell.angle_gamma   90.00
#
_symmetry.space_group_name_H-M   'P 1'
#
loop_
_entity.id
_entity.type
_entity.pdbx_description
1 polymer ?
#
loop_
_entity_poly.entity_id
_entity_poly.type
_entity_poly.pdbx_seq_one_letter_code
_entity_poly.pdbx_strand_id
1 'polypeptide(L)'
;NLVVLDTDIPEDITFDAEVYFDPIVGVSRPFDGEIEEIEIQLTLESYPYVKTKPIHHSQKNYDDEFKVKIKVIRNKELENIIQCYL
;
A
#
# COMPACT_ATOMS: atom_id res chain seq x y z
N ASN A 1 -4.05 34.42 -8.97
CA ASN A 1 -3.66 33.87 -10.29
C ASN A 1 -2.66 32.75 -10.09
N LEU A 2 -3.01 31.53 -10.50
CA LEU A 2 -2.05 30.45 -10.64
C LEU A 2 -1.31 30.67 -11.96
N VAL A 3 0.02 30.65 -11.92
CA VAL A 3 0.88 30.75 -13.09
C VAL A 3 1.60 29.43 -13.21
N VAL A 4 1.43 28.76 -14.36
CA VAL A 4 2.19 27.57 -14.70
C VAL A 4 3.58 28.02 -15.12
N LEU A 5 4.60 27.56 -14.39
CA LEU A 5 5.99 27.99 -14.59
C LEU A 5 6.68 27.19 -15.70
N ASP A 6 6.31 25.91 -15.85
CA ASP A 6 6.85 24.99 -16.85
C ASP A 6 5.90 23.77 -16.94
N THR A 7 5.80 23.17 -18.12
CA THR A 7 5.05 21.93 -18.37
C THR A 7 5.92 20.83 -18.94
N ASP A 8 7.17 21.14 -19.31
CA ASP A 8 8.04 20.19 -19.97
C ASP A 8 8.65 19.24 -18.93
N ILE A 9 8.59 17.94 -19.22
CA ILE A 9 9.28 16.92 -18.44
C ILE A 9 10.73 16.87 -18.95
N PRO A 10 11.75 17.02 -18.08
CA PRO A 10 13.15 16.96 -18.51
C PRO A 10 13.44 15.65 -19.27
N GLU A 11 14.11 15.75 -20.43
CA GLU A 11 14.40 14.59 -21.30
C GLU A 11 15.26 13.53 -20.59
N ASP A 12 16.04 13.92 -19.58
CA ASP A 12 16.96 13.04 -18.83
C ASP A 12 16.35 12.48 -17.53
N ILE A 13 15.04 12.65 -17.29
CA ILE A 13 14.42 12.09 -16.08
C ILE A 13 14.33 10.56 -16.21
N THR A 14 14.95 9.86 -15.26
CA THR A 14 14.79 8.40 -15.12
C THR A 14 13.92 8.15 -13.89
N PHE A 15 12.74 7.58 -14.11
CA PHE A 15 11.79 7.22 -13.05
C PHE A 15 11.28 5.81 -13.30
N ASP A 16 11.61 4.91 -12.38
CA ASP A 16 11.08 3.55 -12.39
C ASP A 16 9.86 3.49 -11.46
N ALA A 17 8.68 3.52 -12.07
CA ALA A 17 7.41 3.49 -11.35
C ALA A 17 7.20 2.17 -10.60
N GLU A 18 7.66 1.05 -11.17
CA GLU A 18 7.51 -0.26 -10.54
C GLU A 18 8.28 -0.28 -9.23
N VAL A 19 9.54 0.15 -9.24
CA VAL A 19 10.38 0.21 -8.04
C VAL A 19 9.86 1.24 -7.03
N TYR A 20 9.40 2.41 -7.50
CA TYR A 20 8.95 3.48 -6.62
C TYR A 20 7.65 3.14 -5.88
N PHE A 21 6.70 2.49 -6.56
CA PHE A 21 5.39 2.14 -6.00
C PHE A 21 5.33 0.71 -5.44
N ASP A 22 6.35 -0.13 -5.66
CA ASP A 22 6.39 -1.52 -5.16
C ASP A 22 6.03 -1.66 -3.68
N PRO A 23 6.49 -0.80 -2.74
CA PRO A 23 6.12 -0.95 -1.34
C PRO A 23 4.85 -0.15 -0.96
N ILE A 24 4.05 0.35 -1.92
CA ILE A 24 2.94 1.27 -1.66
C ILE A 24 1.61 0.62 -1.97
N VAL A 25 0.66 0.71 -1.04
CA VAL A 25 -0.73 0.36 -1.31
C VAL A 25 -1.40 1.53 -2.03
N GLY A 26 -1.65 1.40 -3.33
CA GLY A 26 -2.14 2.49 -4.16
C GLY A 26 -1.01 3.40 -4.65
N VAL A 27 -1.17 4.72 -4.56
CA VAL A 27 -0.22 5.69 -5.14
C VAL A 27 0.16 6.84 -4.19
N SER A 28 -0.40 6.88 -2.99
CA SER A 28 -0.10 7.90 -1.98
C SER A 28 1.18 7.56 -1.22
N ARG A 29 2.25 8.35 -1.37
CA ARG A 29 3.51 8.16 -0.64
C ARG A 29 3.74 9.29 0.38
N PRO A 30 3.85 9.01 1.69
CA PRO A 30 4.30 10.00 2.66
C PRO A 30 5.80 10.32 2.46
N PHE A 31 6.21 11.53 2.88
CA PHE A 31 7.57 12.03 2.63
C PHE A 31 8.64 11.29 3.45
N ASP A 32 8.25 10.82 4.64
CA ASP A 32 9.07 10.16 5.67
C ASP A 32 8.66 8.69 5.88
N GLY A 33 8.01 8.08 4.88
CA GLY A 33 7.53 6.72 4.96
C GLY A 33 8.64 5.67 4.84
N GLU A 34 8.73 4.81 5.84
CA GLU A 34 9.61 3.65 5.86
C GLU A 34 8.87 2.35 5.51
N ILE A 35 9.59 1.37 4.96
CA ILE A 35 9.02 0.05 4.67
C ILE A 35 8.91 -0.74 5.98
N GLU A 36 7.69 -1.12 6.34
CA GLU A 36 7.38 -1.83 7.58
C GLU A 36 6.72 -3.18 7.27
N GLU A 37 6.92 -4.17 8.15
CA GLU A 37 6.06 -5.37 8.17
C GLU A 37 4.85 -5.07 9.06
N ILE A 38 3.66 -5.05 8.46
CA ILE A 38 2.40 -4.78 9.14
C ILE A 38 1.65 -6.10 9.31
N GLU A 39 1.33 -6.41 10.56
CA GLU A 39 0.52 -7.56 10.95
C GLU A 39 -0.92 -7.11 11.19
N ILE A 40 -1.87 -7.79 10.54
CA ILE A 40 -3.30 -7.48 10.65
C ILE A 40 -4.01 -8.74 11.16
N GLN A 41 -4.49 -8.65 12.40
CA GLN A 41 -5.32 -9.68 13.01
C GLN A 41 -6.77 -9.50 12.56
N LEU A 42 -7.37 -10.57 12.04
CA LEU A 42 -8.71 -10.55 11.47
C LEU A 42 -9.66 -11.39 12.32
N THR A 43 -10.96 -11.14 12.16
CA THR A 43 -12.02 -11.99 12.72
C THR A 43 -12.26 -13.20 11.80
N LEU A 44 -12.90 -14.23 12.33
CA LEU A 44 -13.36 -15.38 11.54
C LEU A 44 -14.22 -14.97 10.34
N GLU A 45 -14.99 -13.90 10.47
CA GLU A 45 -15.90 -13.39 9.43
C GLU A 45 -15.17 -12.60 8.34
N SER A 46 -14.21 -11.75 8.72
CA SER A 46 -13.46 -10.92 7.76
C SER A 46 -12.33 -11.66 7.05
N TYR A 47 -11.76 -12.69 7.68
CA TYR A 47 -10.60 -13.42 7.16
C TYR A 47 -10.78 -14.00 5.74
N PRO A 48 -11.87 -14.73 5.42
CA PRO A 48 -12.06 -15.31 4.09
C PRO A 48 -12.06 -14.26 2.97
N TYR A 49 -12.59 -13.06 3.25
CA TYR A 49 -12.61 -11.97 2.29
C TYR A 49 -11.22 -11.38 2.07
N VAL A 50 -10.51 -11.02 3.15
CA VAL A 50 -9.15 -10.43 3.05
C VAL A 50 -8.13 -11.42 2.46
N LYS A 51 -8.30 -12.72 2.72
CA LYS A 51 -7.47 -13.78 2.11
C LYS A 51 -7.60 -13.81 0.59
N THR A 52 -8.80 -13.60 0.04
CA THR A 52 -9.08 -13.72 -1.40
C THR A 52 -8.91 -12.41 -2.16
N LYS A 53 -8.96 -11.27 -1.47
CA LYS A 53 -8.62 -9.96 -1.99
C LYS A 53 -7.37 -9.39 -1.29
N PRO A 54 -6.17 -9.76 -1.76
CA PRO A 54 -4.95 -9.31 -1.11
C PRO A 54 -4.82 -7.79 -1.15
N ILE A 55 -4.46 -7.20 0.00
CA ILE A 55 -4.25 -5.76 0.19
C ILE A 55 -3.04 -5.28 -0.60
N HIS A 56 -2.02 -6.14 -0.72
CA HIS A 56 -0.76 -5.87 -1.38
C HIS A 56 -0.15 -7.16 -1.92
N HIS A 57 0.70 -7.08 -2.95
CA HIS A 57 1.33 -8.27 -3.55
C HIS A 57 2.22 -9.03 -2.56
N SER A 58 2.77 -8.34 -1.57
CA SER A 58 3.57 -8.94 -0.50
C SER A 58 2.75 -9.74 0.54
N GLN A 59 1.41 -9.82 0.40
CA GLN A 59 0.54 -10.40 1.43
C GLN A 59 0.85 -11.88 1.66
N LYS A 60 1.06 -12.23 2.94
CA LYS A 60 1.16 -13.61 3.43
C LYS A 60 0.00 -13.91 4.35
N ASN A 61 -0.65 -15.05 4.13
CA ASN A 61 -1.83 -15.49 4.86
C ASN A 61 -1.45 -16.55 5.91
N TYR A 62 -1.97 -16.41 7.13
CA TYR A 62 -1.80 -17.35 8.24
C TYR A 62 -3.18 -17.87 8.65
N ASP A 63 -3.59 -18.97 7.99
CA ASP A 63 -4.95 -19.51 8.08
C ASP A 63 -5.36 -19.90 9.50
N ASP A 64 -4.46 -20.54 10.24
CA ASP A 64 -4.75 -21.03 11.62
C ASP A 64 -4.87 -19.89 12.64
N GLU A 65 -4.33 -18.71 12.32
CA GLU A 65 -4.30 -17.54 13.19
C GLU A 65 -5.29 -16.46 12.74
N PHE A 66 -6.02 -16.65 11.63
CA PHE A 66 -6.88 -15.62 11.00
C PHE A 66 -6.14 -14.29 10.83
N LYS A 67 -4.93 -14.34 10.27
CA LYS A 67 -4.00 -13.22 10.25
C LYS A 67 -3.36 -13.06 8.89
N VAL A 68 -3.06 -11.82 8.52
CA VAL A 68 -2.28 -11.51 7.32
C VAL A 68 -1.11 -10.60 7.65
N LYS A 69 -0.03 -10.72 6.88
CA LYS A 69 1.13 -9.82 6.94
C LYS A 69 1.42 -9.21 5.59
N ILE A 70 1.76 -7.92 5.57
CA ILE A 70 2.21 -7.18 4.38
C ILE A 70 3.49 -6.41 4.69
N LYS A 71 4.30 -6.14 3.66
CA LYS A 71 5.53 -5.35 3.75
C LYS A 71 5.39 -4.12 2.88
N VAL A 72 5.06 -2.98 3.48
CA VAL A 72 4.65 -1.75 2.78
C VAL A 72 5.08 -0.50 3.55
N ILE A 73 5.08 0.65 2.87
CA ILE A 73 5.10 1.97 3.49
C ILE A 73 3.68 2.30 3.93
N ARG A 74 3.50 2.61 5.22
CA ARG A 74 2.19 3.00 5.74
C ARG A 74 1.71 4.29 5.06
N ASN A 75 0.54 4.26 4.46
CA ASN A 75 -0.04 5.41 3.77
C ASN A 75 -1.56 5.52 3.98
N LYS A 76 -2.17 6.59 3.46
CA LYS A 76 -3.59 6.86 3.69
C LYS A 76 -4.53 5.83 3.06
N GLU A 77 -4.15 5.28 1.92
CA GLU A 77 -4.94 4.26 1.21
C GLU A 77 -4.97 2.94 1.96
N LEU A 78 -3.83 2.51 2.54
CA LEU A 78 -3.79 1.38 3.45
C LEU A 78 -4.73 1.58 4.65
N GLU A 79 -4.68 2.75 5.29
CA GLU A 79 -5.56 3.04 6.43
C GLU A 79 -7.05 2.95 6.06
N ASN A 80 -7.41 3.46 4.88
CA ASN A 80 -8.79 3.40 4.40
C ASN A 80 -9.23 1.96 4.10
N ILE A 81 -8.35 1.15 3.50
CA ILE A 81 -8.62 -0.28 3.26
C ILE A 81 -8.86 -1.02 4.58
N ILE A 82 -8.01 -0.78 5.57
CA ILE A 82 -8.14 -1.38 6.90
C ILE A 82 -9.49 -0.98 7.52
N GLN A 83 -9.89 0.30 7.45
CA GLN A 83 -11.18 0.78 7.97
C GLN A 83 -12.42 0.29 7.19
N CYS A 84 -12.28 -0.05 5.92
CA CYS A 84 -13.38 -0.59 5.13
C CYS A 84 -13.59 -2.10 5.36
N TYR A 85 -12.53 -2.83 5.70
CA TYR A 85 -12.57 -4.29 5.87
C TYR A 85 -12.65 -4.74 7.34
N LEU A 86 -12.36 -3.85 8.29
CA LEU A 86 -12.40 -4.10 9.75
C LEU A 86 -13.26 -3.06 10.46
#